data_AF-A0A379TV22-F1
#
_entry.id   AF-A0A379TV22-F1
#
_cell.length_a   1.000
_cell.length_b   1.000
_cell.length_c   1.000
_cell.angle_alpha   90.00
_cell.angle_beta   90.00
_cell.angle_gamma   90.00
#
_symmetry.space_group_name_H-M   'P 1'
#
loop_
_entity.id
_entity.type
_entity.pdbx_description
1 polymer ?
#
loop_
_entity_poly.entity_id
_entity_poly.type
_entity_poly.pdbx_seq_one_letter_code
_entity_poly.pdbx_strand_id
1 'polypeptide(L)'
;MKRQCCPNISFMEAVHARSYSSIFSTLCQTKDVDAAYAWSEENPPLQRKAQIILAHYVSDEPLKKKIASVFLESFLFYSGFWLPMYFSSRGKLTNTADLIRLIIRDEAVHGYYIGYKYQIALQKLSTIEREELKLFCAGFADGTVR
;
A
#
# COMPACT_ATOMS: atom_id res chain seq x y z
N MET A 1 -9.98 2.84 9.26
CA MET A 1 -10.92 2.07 8.41
C MET A 1 -10.45 0.64 8.11
N LYS A 2 -9.17 0.36 7.76
CA LYS A 2 -8.65 -1.04 7.75
C LYS A 2 -8.84 -1.73 9.11
N ARG A 3 -8.49 -1.05 10.21
CA ARG A 3 -8.71 -1.49 11.60
C ARG A 3 -10.19 -1.66 12.04
N GLN A 4 -11.16 -1.10 11.31
CA GLN A 4 -12.55 -0.97 11.79
C GLN A 4 -13.58 -1.71 10.94
N CYS A 5 -13.26 -2.09 9.70
CA CYS A 5 -14.24 -2.67 8.76
C CYS A 5 -13.92 -4.11 8.34
N CYS A 6 -12.65 -4.53 8.41
CA CYS A 6 -12.24 -5.91 8.12
C CYS A 6 -11.11 -6.32 9.08
N PRO A 7 -11.42 -6.93 10.24
CA PRO A 7 -10.40 -7.33 11.23
C PRO A 7 -9.36 -8.29 10.63
N ASN A 8 -9.73 -9.11 9.65
CA ASN A 8 -8.79 -9.97 8.94
C ASN A 8 -7.76 -9.17 8.11
N ILE A 9 -8.20 -8.19 7.31
CA ILE A 9 -7.27 -7.33 6.54
C ILE A 9 -6.32 -6.62 7.51
N SER A 10 -6.84 -5.99 8.56
CA SER A 10 -5.98 -5.31 9.53
C SER A 10 -4.98 -6.23 10.23
N PHE A 11 -5.34 -7.49 10.43
CA PHE A 11 -4.43 -8.49 11.00
C PHE A 11 -3.34 -8.87 9.99
N MET A 12 -3.70 -9.13 8.74
CA MET A 12 -2.74 -9.49 7.68
C MET A 12 -1.73 -8.38 7.43
N GLU A 13 -2.12 -7.11 7.49
CA GLU A 13 -1.19 -5.98 7.35
C GLU A 13 -0.12 -5.97 8.47
N ALA A 14 -0.51 -6.35 9.69
CA ALA A 14 0.44 -6.49 10.80
C ALA A 14 1.38 -7.69 10.58
N VAL A 15 0.88 -8.78 9.98
CA VAL A 15 1.70 -9.91 9.56
C VAL A 15 2.71 -9.47 8.48
N HIS A 16 2.27 -8.71 7.47
CA HIS A 16 3.14 -8.18 6.42
C HIS A 16 4.25 -7.30 6.99
N ALA A 17 3.92 -6.38 7.90
CA ALA A 17 4.90 -5.54 8.57
C ALA A 17 5.94 -6.38 9.35
N ARG A 18 5.48 -7.40 10.09
CA ARG A 18 6.35 -8.30 10.85
C ARG A 18 7.24 -9.17 9.93
N SER A 19 6.75 -9.55 8.76
CA SER A 19 7.52 -10.32 7.77
C SER A 19 8.80 -9.61 7.35
N TYR A 20 8.79 -8.28 7.20
CA TYR A 20 10.01 -7.51 6.92
C TYR A 20 11.02 -7.58 8.06
N SER A 21 10.57 -7.47 9.32
CA SER A 21 11.46 -7.64 10.48
C SER A 21 12.12 -9.02 10.50
N SER A 22 11.39 -10.09 10.15
CA SER A 22 11.96 -11.45 10.04
C SER A 22 12.99 -11.59 8.92
N ILE A 23 12.79 -10.89 7.79
CA ILE A 23 13.79 -10.84 6.71
C ILE A 23 15.06 -10.15 7.22
N PHE A 24 14.92 -8.99 7.84
CA PHE A 24 16.05 -8.20 8.32
C PHE A 24 16.86 -8.92 9.41
N SER A 25 16.20 -9.57 10.36
CA SER A 25 16.90 -10.33 11.41
C SER A 25 17.70 -11.51 10.85
N THR A 26 17.36 -12.00 9.66
CA THR A 26 18.03 -13.13 9.01
C THR A 26 19.17 -12.68 8.10
N LEU A 27 19.00 -11.57 7.39
CA LEU A 27 19.91 -11.15 6.30
C LEU A 27 20.81 -9.97 6.64
N CYS A 28 20.46 -9.16 7.64
CA CYS A 28 21.12 -7.87 7.90
C CYS A 28 21.67 -7.79 9.32
N GLN A 29 22.69 -6.95 9.52
CA GLN A 29 23.14 -6.59 10.87
C GLN A 29 22.22 -5.52 11.45
N THR A 30 22.01 -5.53 12.76
CA THR A 30 21.13 -4.56 13.45
C THR A 30 21.49 -3.11 13.11
N LYS A 31 22.78 -2.77 13.03
CA LYS A 31 23.25 -1.42 12.67
C LYS A 31 22.72 -0.93 11.30
N ASP A 32 22.64 -1.84 10.32
CA ASP A 32 22.23 -1.49 8.95
C ASP A 32 20.70 -1.34 8.91
N VAL A 33 20.00 -2.14 9.72
CA VAL A 33 18.54 -2.06 9.90
C VAL A 33 18.16 -0.74 10.58
N ASP A 34 18.84 -0.37 11.67
CA ASP A 34 18.60 0.88 12.39
C ASP A 34 18.85 2.10 11.51
N ALA A 35 19.94 2.09 10.72
CA ALA A 35 20.23 3.14 9.76
C ALA A 35 19.15 3.26 8.67
N ALA A 36 18.61 2.13 8.19
CA ALA A 36 17.52 2.12 7.22
C ALA A 36 16.20 2.66 7.81
N TYR A 37 15.88 2.34 9.07
CA TYR A 37 14.72 2.90 9.78
C TYR A 37 14.86 4.42 9.96
N ALA A 38 16.00 4.90 10.46
CA ALA A 38 16.27 6.33 10.61
C ALA A 38 16.15 7.06 9.26
N TRP A 39 16.75 6.51 8.20
CA TRP A 39 16.59 7.04 6.85
C TRP A 39 15.12 7.08 6.41
N SER A 40 14.32 6.07 6.73
CA SER A 40 12.90 6.03 6.33
C SER A 40 12.06 7.10 7.01
N GLU A 41 12.40 7.49 8.24
CA GLU A 41 11.75 8.56 8.99
C GLU A 41 12.09 9.95 8.43
N GLU A 42 13.31 10.12 7.93
CA GLU A 42 13.78 11.40 7.39
C GLU A 42 13.58 11.54 5.87
N ASN A 43 13.30 10.45 5.15
CA ASN A 43 13.20 10.46 3.69
C ASN A 43 12.00 11.31 3.20
N PRO A 44 12.23 12.47 2.56
CA PRO A 44 11.14 13.39 2.24
C PRO A 44 10.08 12.79 1.29
N PRO A 45 10.45 12.10 0.19
CA PRO A 45 9.46 11.45 -0.68
C PRO A 45 8.61 10.38 0.04
N LEU A 46 9.23 9.55 0.89
CA LEU A 46 8.51 8.50 1.62
C LEU A 46 7.54 9.11 2.64
N GLN A 47 7.99 10.09 3.42
CA GLN A 47 7.16 10.81 4.36
C GLN A 47 6.01 11.55 3.65
N ARG A 48 6.29 12.16 2.49
CA ARG A 48 5.26 12.83 1.69
C ARG A 48 4.16 11.86 1.24
N LYS A 49 4.53 10.68 0.73
CA LYS A 49 3.57 9.64 0.35
C LYS A 49 2.73 9.19 1.54
N ALA A 50 3.36 8.95 2.69
CA ALA A 50 2.66 8.56 3.92
C ALA A 50 1.66 9.65 4.37
N GLN A 51 2.07 10.92 4.35
CA GLN A 51 1.21 12.06 4.70
C GLN A 51 -0.01 12.19 3.78
N ILE A 52 0.18 12.05 2.47
CA ILE A 52 -0.94 12.12 1.49
C ILE A 52 -1.98 11.06 1.82
N ILE A 53 -1.56 9.80 2.05
CA ILE A 53 -2.48 8.70 2.36
C ILE A 53 -3.17 8.94 3.71
N LEU A 54 -2.41 9.35 4.74
CA LEU A 54 -2.94 9.61 6.07
C LEU A 54 -4.00 10.71 6.06
N ALA A 55 -3.78 11.79 5.30
CA ALA A 55 -4.75 12.88 5.15
C ALA A 55 -6.12 12.37 4.66
N HIS A 56 -6.14 11.47 3.67
CA HIS A 56 -7.39 10.86 3.21
C HIS A 56 -7.96 9.85 4.20
N TYR A 57 -7.14 9.17 4.99
CA TYR A 57 -7.59 8.20 5.99
C TYR A 57 -8.29 8.85 7.18
N VAL A 58 -7.88 10.04 7.57
CA VAL A 58 -8.52 10.81 8.65
C VAL A 58 -9.70 11.66 8.16
N SER A 59 -9.79 11.94 6.86
CA SER A 59 -10.93 12.67 6.26
C SER A 59 -12.26 11.91 6.40
N ASP A 60 -13.36 12.66 6.41
CA ASP A 60 -14.74 12.13 6.41
C ASP A 60 -15.28 11.81 5.01
N GLU A 61 -14.39 11.58 4.03
CA GLU A 61 -14.75 11.27 2.64
C GLU A 61 -14.58 9.77 2.34
N PRO A 62 -15.62 8.93 2.53
CA PRO A 62 -15.48 7.47 2.55
C PRO A 62 -15.10 6.84 1.21
N LEU A 63 -15.34 7.53 0.08
CA LEU A 63 -14.99 7.05 -1.26
C LEU A 63 -13.56 7.43 -1.63
N LYS A 64 -13.15 8.68 -1.36
CA LYS A 64 -11.75 9.10 -1.54
C LYS A 64 -10.79 8.30 -0.66
N LYS A 65 -11.23 7.91 0.54
CA LYS A 65 -10.50 6.97 1.41
C LYS A 65 -10.30 5.59 0.78
N LYS A 66 -11.30 5.06 0.07
CA LYS A 66 -11.18 3.77 -0.66
C LYS A 66 -10.22 3.91 -1.84
N ILE A 67 -10.32 5.01 -2.59
CA ILE A 67 -9.40 5.33 -3.69
C ILE A 67 -7.95 5.36 -3.17
N ALA A 68 -7.68 6.10 -2.10
CA ALA A 68 -6.36 6.17 -1.49
C ALA A 68 -5.82 4.79 -1.05
N SER A 69 -6.66 3.94 -0.44
CA SER A 69 -6.27 2.57 -0.03
C SER A 69 -5.89 1.71 -1.24
N VAL A 70 -6.70 1.75 -2.30
CA VAL A 70 -6.43 0.99 -3.53
C VAL A 70 -5.14 1.47 -4.19
N PHE A 71 -4.90 2.78 -4.29
CA PHE A 71 -3.64 3.31 -4.81
C PHE A 71 -2.43 2.93 -3.95
N LEU A 72 -2.57 2.87 -2.63
CA LEU A 72 -1.49 2.43 -1.76
C LEU A 72 -1.09 0.97 -2.06
N GLU A 73 -2.07 0.07 -2.00
CA GLU A 73 -1.85 -1.38 -2.03
C GLU A 73 -1.59 -1.92 -3.44
N SER A 74 -2.33 -1.38 -4.42
CA SER A 74 -2.30 -1.87 -5.81
C SER A 74 -1.36 -1.08 -6.73
N PHE A 75 -0.71 -0.03 -6.23
CA PHE A 75 0.21 0.77 -7.04
C PHE A 75 1.47 1.18 -6.27
N LEU A 76 1.36 1.95 -5.18
CA LEU A 76 2.55 2.53 -4.52
C LEU A 76 3.50 1.48 -3.95
N PHE A 77 2.98 0.39 -3.38
CA PHE A 77 3.81 -0.72 -2.88
C PHE A 77 4.66 -1.39 -3.95
N TYR A 78 4.25 -1.36 -5.23
CA TYR A 78 5.00 -2.00 -6.31
C TYR A 78 6.35 -1.34 -6.60
N SER A 79 6.52 -0.07 -6.20
CA SER A 79 7.84 0.58 -6.24
C SER A 79 8.88 -0.12 -5.36
N GLY A 80 8.44 -0.71 -4.23
CA GLY A 80 9.29 -1.53 -3.35
C GLY A 80 9.35 -2.99 -3.76
N PHE A 81 8.22 -3.57 -4.21
CA PHE A 81 8.16 -4.99 -4.62
C PHE A 81 9.00 -5.32 -5.85
N TRP A 82 9.35 -4.32 -6.66
CA TRP A 82 10.17 -4.54 -7.85
C TRP A 82 11.54 -5.16 -7.52
N LEU A 83 12.24 -4.69 -6.49
CA LEU A 83 13.61 -5.13 -6.18
C LEU A 83 13.73 -6.63 -5.81
N PRO A 84 12.94 -7.18 -4.87
CA PRO A 84 12.99 -8.61 -4.57
C PRO A 84 12.59 -9.47 -5.78
N MET A 85 11.65 -9.01 -6.60
CA MET A 85 11.27 -9.73 -7.84
C MET A 85 12.38 -9.69 -8.88
N TYR A 86 13.04 -8.55 -9.04
CA TYR A 86 14.19 -8.37 -9.91
C TYR A 86 15.32 -9.34 -9.53
N PHE A 87 15.65 -9.46 -8.24
CA PHE A 87 16.66 -10.42 -7.78
C PHE A 87 16.22 -11.87 -7.97
N SER A 88 14.97 -12.19 -7.65
CA SER A 88 14.45 -13.55 -7.82
C SER A 88 14.48 -14.01 -9.27
N SER A 89 14.24 -13.12 -10.24
CA SER A 89 14.35 -13.44 -11.67
C SER A 89 15.78 -13.82 -12.10
N ARG A 90 16.78 -13.58 -11.25
CA ARG A 90 18.21 -13.91 -11.45
C ARG A 90 18.70 -14.98 -10.47
N GLY A 91 17.78 -15.72 -9.84
CA GLY A 91 18.13 -16.78 -8.88
C GLY A 91 18.70 -16.26 -7.56
N LYS A 92 18.53 -14.97 -7.23
CA LYS A 92 18.98 -14.37 -5.96
C LYS A 92 17.80 -14.11 -5.04
N LEU A 93 17.97 -14.34 -3.74
CA LEU A 93 16.96 -14.06 -2.70
C LEU A 93 15.57 -14.65 -3.02
N THR A 94 15.51 -15.86 -3.61
CA THR A 94 14.26 -16.49 -4.04
C THR A 94 13.28 -16.70 -2.89
N ASN A 95 13.78 -17.15 -1.72
CA ASN A 95 12.95 -17.33 -0.52
C ASN A 95 12.40 -16.01 0.03
N THR A 96 13.19 -14.92 -0.05
CA THR A 96 12.70 -13.58 0.28
C THR A 96 11.58 -13.18 -0.68
N ALA A 97 11.76 -13.43 -1.98
CA ALA A 97 10.72 -13.15 -2.95
C ALA A 97 9.47 -14.01 -2.75
N ASP A 98 9.58 -15.26 -2.28
CA ASP A 98 8.41 -16.08 -1.94
C ASP A 98 7.59 -15.47 -0.82
N LEU A 99 8.24 -14.93 0.21
CA LEU A 99 7.53 -14.19 1.26
C LEU A 99 6.82 -12.95 0.71
N ILE A 100 7.49 -12.19 -0.17
CA ILE A 100 6.88 -11.03 -0.84
C ILE A 100 5.74 -11.43 -1.78
N ARG A 101 5.80 -12.59 -2.45
CA ARG A 101 4.70 -13.12 -3.27
C ARG A 101 3.45 -13.39 -2.44
N LEU A 102 3.61 -13.87 -1.20
CA LEU A 102 2.47 -14.06 -0.29
C LEU A 102 1.82 -12.72 0.06
N ILE A 103 2.63 -11.68 0.35
CA ILE A 103 2.12 -10.32 0.58
C ILE A 103 1.38 -9.81 -0.65
N ILE A 104 1.98 -9.87 -1.84
CA ILE A 104 1.35 -9.42 -3.10
C ILE A 104 0.02 -10.13 -3.34
N ARG A 105 -0.06 -11.44 -3.07
CA ARG A 105 -1.30 -12.22 -3.22
C ARG A 105 -2.41 -11.68 -2.32
N ASP A 106 -2.08 -11.37 -1.07
CA ASP A 106 -3.05 -10.82 -0.11
C ASP A 106 -3.49 -9.41 -0.53
N GLU A 107 -2.54 -8.55 -0.90
CA GLU A 107 -2.82 -7.16 -1.32
C GLU A 107 -3.62 -7.08 -2.63
N ALA A 108 -3.45 -8.04 -3.53
CA ALA A 108 -4.29 -8.15 -4.72
C ALA A 108 -5.77 -8.39 -4.35
N VAL A 109 -6.03 -9.20 -3.32
CA VAL A 109 -7.39 -9.45 -2.81
C VAL A 109 -7.91 -8.23 -2.06
N HIS A 110 -7.08 -7.56 -1.26
CA HIS A 110 -7.45 -6.34 -0.55
C HIS A 110 -7.86 -5.22 -1.54
N GLY A 111 -7.02 -4.95 -2.54
CA GLY A 111 -7.28 -3.98 -3.59
C GLY A 111 -8.56 -4.29 -4.37
N TYR A 112 -8.75 -5.56 -4.77
CA TYR A 112 -9.98 -6.00 -5.43
C TYR A 112 -11.22 -5.79 -4.55
N TYR A 113 -11.18 -6.19 -3.29
CA TYR A 113 -12.33 -6.09 -2.38
C TYR A 113 -12.72 -4.62 -2.13
N ILE A 114 -11.74 -3.76 -1.85
CA ILE A 114 -11.98 -2.34 -1.60
C ILE A 114 -12.48 -1.65 -2.88
N GLY A 115 -11.89 -1.98 -4.03
CA GLY A 115 -12.33 -1.50 -5.34
C GLY A 115 -13.76 -1.92 -5.67
N TYR A 116 -14.13 -3.17 -5.41
CA TYR A 116 -15.50 -3.66 -5.57
C TYR A 116 -16.50 -2.90 -4.69
N LYS A 117 -16.17 -2.70 -3.40
CA LYS A 117 -17.01 -1.91 -2.48
C LYS A 117 -17.11 -0.44 -2.91
N TYR A 118 -16.06 0.13 -3.49
CA TYR A 118 -16.09 1.45 -4.10
C TYR A 118 -17.08 1.50 -5.27
N GLN A 119 -17.03 0.53 -6.20
CA GLN A 119 -17.94 0.48 -7.34
C GLN A 119 -19.41 0.36 -6.92
N ILE A 120 -19.73 -0.49 -5.94
CA ILE A 120 -21.10 -0.60 -5.40
C ILE A 120 -21.60 0.74 -4.85
N ALA A 121 -20.75 1.46 -4.12
CA ALA A 121 -21.12 2.74 -3.55
C ALA A 121 -21.24 3.83 -4.64
N LEU A 122 -20.38 3.79 -5.65
CA LEU A 122 -20.40 4.69 -6.81
C LEU A 122 -21.72 4.59 -7.59
N GLN A 123 -22.30 3.39 -7.71
CA GLN A 123 -23.59 3.15 -8.37
C GLN A 123 -24.77 3.92 -7.73
N LYS A 124 -24.64 4.36 -6.47
CA LYS A 124 -25.67 5.10 -5.75
C LYS A 124 -25.58 6.62 -5.94
N LEU A 125 -24.50 7.10 -6.53
CA LEU A 125 -24.25 8.53 -6.75
C LEU A 125 -24.82 9.01 -8.07
N SER A 126 -25.06 10.31 -8.13
CA SER A 126 -25.39 11.05 -9.35
C SER A 126 -24.23 11.04 -10.36
N THR A 127 -24.53 11.35 -11.62
CA THR A 127 -23.50 11.44 -12.68
C THR A 127 -22.44 12.49 -12.37
N ILE A 128 -22.82 13.62 -11.75
CA ILE A 128 -21.92 14.72 -11.43
C ILE A 128 -20.88 14.27 -10.38
N GLU A 129 -21.35 13.68 -9.27
CA GLU A 129 -20.46 13.17 -8.22
C GLU A 129 -19.51 12.07 -8.72
N ARG A 130 -19.95 11.24 -9.69
CA ARG A 130 -19.10 10.22 -10.30
C ARG A 130 -17.96 10.85 -11.12
N GLU A 131 -18.25 11.88 -11.91
CA GLU A 131 -17.22 12.58 -12.68
C GLU A 131 -16.24 13.33 -11.76
N GLU A 132 -16.71 13.93 -10.66
CA GLU A 132 -15.85 14.53 -9.65
C GLU A 132 -14.88 13.51 -9.03
N LEU A 133 -15.38 12.33 -8.66
CA LEU A 133 -14.54 11.26 -8.11
C LEU A 133 -13.55 10.71 -9.14
N LYS A 134 -13.93 10.65 -10.41
CA LYS A 134 -13.05 10.22 -11.50
C LYS A 134 -11.91 11.22 -11.74
N LEU A 135 -12.22 12.52 -11.75
CA LEU A 135 -11.22 13.58 -11.82
C LEU A 135 -10.29 13.55 -10.60
N PHE A 136 -10.85 13.32 -9.41
CA PHE A 136 -10.06 13.11 -8.20
C PHE A 136 -9.12 11.90 -8.33
N CYS A 137 -9.59 10.76 -8.82
CA CYS A 137 -8.74 9.58 -9.04
C CYS A 137 -7.54 9.89 -9.96
N ALA A 138 -7.78 10.59 -11.07
CA ALA A 138 -6.71 10.96 -12.01
C ALA A 138 -5.70 11.92 -11.37
N GLY A 139 -6.19 12.98 -10.71
CA GLY A 139 -5.31 13.94 -10.01
C GLY A 139 -4.54 13.31 -8.86
N PHE A 140 -5.13 12.34 -8.15
CA PHE A 140 -4.47 11.59 -7.08
C PHE A 140 -3.33 10.71 -7.60
N ALA A 141 -3.54 10.03 -8.73
CA ALA A 141 -2.49 9.25 -9.38
C ALA A 141 -1.28 10.14 -9.72
N ASP A 142 -1.52 11.27 -10.39
CA ASP A 142 -0.45 12.20 -10.79
C ASP A 142 0.28 12.79 -9.58
N GLY A 143 -0.45 13.15 -8.52
CA GLY A 143 0.10 13.75 -7.31
C GLY A 143 0.89 12.78 -6.43
N THR A 144 0.79 11.47 -6.65
CA THR A 144 1.53 10.45 -5.89
C THR A 144 2.75 9.91 -6.64
N VAL A 145 2.84 10.15 -7.95
CA VAL A 145 3.97 9.79 -8.81
C VAL A 145 5.04 10.89 -8.84
N ARG A 146 4.66 12.15 -8.63
CA ARG A 146 5.55 13.31 -8.53
C ARG A 146 6.10 13.48 -7.11
#